data_AF-A0A8H8JJ25-F1
#
_entry.id   AF-A0A8H8JJ25-F1
#
_cell.length_a   1.000
_cell.length_b   1.000
_cell.length_c   1.000
_cell.angle_alpha   90.00
_cell.angle_beta   90.00
_cell.angle_gamma   90.00
#
_symmetry.space_group_name_H-M   'P 1'
#
loop_
_entity.id
_entity.type
_entity.pdbx_description
1 polymer ?
#
loop_
_entity_poly.entity_id
_entity_poly.type
_entity_poly.pdbx_seq_one_letter_code
_entity_poly.pdbx_strand_id
1 'polypeptide(L)'
;MAHDPSTDHSPSTAPAPHHLARGRTALKARHHPPRQVGDPADQVPTLLGAGAAATAVPSIPVPPYPVPTPFPQPFDSSLAYNFTTTTCSSFFSDFTTNITFRACRPFSLLLGTSSTFFDIQSNLTELTAAMGGTCDTPQTIDQCRATMGWLAGEIVKPTVCGTEIAAQNAMVLEAEWSVFPHIPFDKLR
;
A
#
# COMPACT_ATOMS: atom_id res chain seq x y z
N MET A 1 -56.38 -7.23 -28.29
CA MET A 1 -56.98 -6.00 -27.71
C MET A 1 -55.83 -5.10 -27.32
N ALA A 2 -55.65 -4.04 -28.09
CA ALA A 2 -54.60 -3.05 -27.94
C ALA A 2 -55.03 -2.02 -26.88
N HIS A 3 -54.11 -1.58 -26.03
CA HIS A 3 -54.18 -0.28 -25.37
C HIS A 3 -52.77 0.18 -25.00
N ASP A 4 -52.26 1.10 -25.81
CA ASP A 4 -51.36 2.18 -25.41
C ASP A 4 -52.26 3.41 -25.18
N PRO A 5 -51.96 4.26 -24.19
CA PRO A 5 -51.83 5.65 -24.58
C PRO A 5 -50.66 6.36 -23.90
N SER A 6 -49.89 7.05 -24.75
CA SER A 6 -48.95 8.11 -24.43
C SER A 6 -49.63 9.30 -23.74
N THR A 7 -48.95 9.92 -22.76
CA THR A 7 -49.01 11.37 -22.57
C THR A 7 -47.67 11.94 -22.09
N ASP A 8 -47.24 12.93 -22.86
CA ASP A 8 -46.08 13.81 -22.81
C ASP A 8 -46.24 14.88 -21.71
N HIS A 9 -45.16 15.34 -21.05
CA HIS A 9 -44.87 16.76 -20.75
C HIS A 9 -43.55 16.97 -19.97
N SER A 10 -42.53 17.37 -20.73
CA SER A 10 -41.50 18.42 -20.51
C SER A 10 -40.64 18.56 -19.21
N PRO A 11 -39.42 19.14 -19.36
CA PRO A 11 -38.34 19.09 -18.39
C PRO A 11 -38.27 20.32 -17.46
N SER A 12 -37.92 20.09 -16.18
CA SER A 12 -37.68 21.17 -15.23
C SER A 12 -36.23 21.68 -15.34
N THR A 13 -36.13 22.98 -15.61
CA THR A 13 -34.91 23.76 -15.83
C THR A 13 -34.40 24.31 -14.49
N ALA A 14 -33.11 24.14 -14.20
CA ALA A 14 -32.40 24.83 -13.12
C ALA A 14 -31.26 25.71 -13.69
N PRO A 15 -30.98 26.88 -13.09
CA PRO A 15 -30.33 28.00 -13.77
C PRO A 15 -28.79 27.96 -13.80
N ALA A 16 -28.23 28.57 -14.84
CA ALA A 16 -26.81 28.76 -15.08
C ALA A 16 -26.16 29.81 -14.14
N PRO A 17 -24.87 29.69 -13.82
CA PRO A 17 -24.10 30.76 -13.18
C PRO A 17 -23.65 31.84 -14.18
N HIS A 18 -23.62 33.07 -13.69
CA HIS A 18 -23.36 34.31 -14.41
C HIS A 18 -21.95 34.40 -15.01
N HIS A 19 -21.88 34.69 -16.31
CA HIS A 19 -20.69 35.21 -16.99
C HIS A 19 -20.55 36.71 -16.70
N LEU A 20 -19.43 37.13 -16.11
CA LEU A 20 -18.97 38.51 -16.19
C LEU A 20 -17.96 38.64 -17.33
N ALA A 21 -18.37 39.31 -18.40
CA ALA A 21 -17.49 39.76 -19.46
C ALA A 21 -17.35 41.28 -19.39
N ARG A 22 -16.13 41.75 -19.68
CA ARG A 22 -15.79 42.84 -20.63
C ARG A 22 -14.94 43.98 -20.04
N GLY A 23 -13.83 44.25 -20.72
CA GLY A 23 -13.03 45.46 -20.53
C GLY A 23 -11.70 45.43 -21.29
N ARG A 24 -11.73 45.34 -22.63
CA ARG A 24 -10.54 45.59 -23.47
C ARG A 24 -10.46 47.09 -23.75
N THR A 25 -9.37 47.73 -23.31
CA THR A 25 -8.91 49.02 -23.86
C THR A 25 -7.47 48.86 -24.32
N ALA A 26 -7.26 49.17 -25.59
CA ALA A 26 -5.99 49.12 -26.29
C ALA A 26 -5.10 50.30 -25.85
N LEU A 27 -3.82 50.03 -25.58
CA LEU A 27 -2.78 51.06 -25.54
C LEU A 27 -1.60 50.65 -26.42
N LYS A 28 -1.11 51.68 -27.10
CA LYS A 28 -0.40 51.72 -28.37
C LYS A 28 1.08 51.33 -28.24
N ALA A 29 1.54 50.45 -29.12
CA ALA A 29 2.94 50.03 -29.22
C ALA A 29 3.87 51.20 -29.63
N ARG A 30 5.00 51.34 -28.92
CA ARG A 30 6.19 52.06 -29.40
C ARG A 30 7.39 51.11 -29.37
N HIS A 31 8.16 51.16 -30.44
CA HIS A 31 9.18 50.21 -30.89
C HIS A 31 10.44 50.24 -30.02
N HIS A 32 11.04 49.07 -29.74
CA HIS A 32 12.45 48.87 -29.37
C HIS A 32 12.99 47.55 -29.98
N PRO A 33 14.30 47.48 -30.34
CA PRO A 33 14.91 46.47 -31.24
C PRO A 33 15.16 45.10 -30.56
N PRO A 34 15.51 44.03 -31.31
CA PRO A 34 15.46 42.67 -30.78
C PRO A 34 16.64 42.40 -29.85
N ARG A 35 16.35 41.83 -28.67
CA ARG A 35 17.39 41.37 -27.74
C ARG A 35 17.62 39.88 -27.93
N GLN A 36 18.84 39.55 -28.35
CA GLN A 36 19.33 38.17 -28.47
C GLN A 36 19.59 37.53 -27.10
N VAL A 37 19.53 36.21 -27.14
CA VAL A 37 19.72 35.15 -26.14
C VAL A 37 20.87 35.39 -25.14
N GLY A 38 20.65 34.98 -23.88
CA GLY A 38 21.68 34.79 -22.86
C GLY A 38 21.11 34.86 -21.44
N ASP A 39 20.78 33.70 -20.85
CA ASP A 39 20.40 33.54 -19.43
C ASP A 39 21.55 33.97 -18.49
N PRO A 40 21.32 34.81 -17.47
CA PRO A 40 22.30 35.06 -16.43
C PRO A 40 22.15 34.00 -15.32
N ALA A 41 22.88 32.90 -15.47
CA ALA A 41 23.36 32.11 -14.35
C ALA A 41 24.65 32.75 -13.85
N ASP A 42 24.55 33.61 -12.83
CA ASP A 42 25.64 34.13 -11.97
C ASP A 42 24.93 35.14 -11.03
N GLN A 43 24.80 35.03 -9.70
CA GLN A 43 25.77 34.64 -8.68
C GLN A 43 25.00 34.19 -7.43
N VAL A 44 25.28 32.98 -6.96
CA VAL A 44 25.03 32.55 -5.57
C VAL A 44 26.40 32.20 -4.99
N PRO A 45 26.75 32.65 -3.77
CA PRO A 45 28.12 32.55 -3.29
C PRO A 45 28.57 31.09 -3.17
N THR A 46 29.70 30.78 -3.79
CA THR A 46 30.44 29.54 -3.63
C THR A 46 31.01 29.44 -2.22
N LEU A 47 30.35 28.67 -1.35
CA LEU A 47 30.98 28.08 -0.17
C LEU A 47 31.41 26.66 -0.54
N LEU A 48 32.66 26.51 -1.00
CA LEU A 48 33.31 25.21 -1.10
C LEU A 48 33.73 24.77 0.30
N GLY A 49 33.02 23.77 0.83
CA GLY A 49 33.37 23.11 2.09
C GLY A 49 32.73 21.73 2.19
N ALA A 50 33.49 20.71 1.79
CA ALA A 50 33.34 19.27 2.00
C ALA A 50 32.04 18.60 1.47
N GLY A 51 32.24 17.48 0.76
CA GLY A 51 31.22 16.81 -0.04
C GLY A 51 29.90 16.58 0.68
N ALA A 52 28.81 16.71 -0.08
CA ALA A 52 27.54 16.12 0.28
C ALA A 52 27.80 14.64 0.57
N ALA A 53 27.85 14.28 1.85
CA ALA A 53 27.77 12.91 2.26
C ALA A 53 26.44 12.41 1.66
N ALA A 54 26.53 11.51 0.67
CA ALA A 54 25.44 10.58 0.46
C ALA A 54 25.11 10.05 1.86
N THR A 55 23.86 10.21 2.31
CA THR A 55 23.41 9.56 3.55
C THR A 55 23.66 8.08 3.32
N ALA A 56 24.79 7.59 3.81
CA ALA A 56 25.22 6.23 3.56
C ALA A 56 24.12 5.37 4.14
N VAL A 57 23.48 4.56 3.28
CA VAL A 57 22.57 3.53 3.76
C VAL A 57 23.35 2.78 4.84
N PRO A 58 22.83 2.69 6.08
CA PRO A 58 23.56 2.04 7.16
C PRO A 58 23.97 0.66 6.68
N SER A 59 25.26 0.36 6.79
CA SER A 59 25.83 -0.88 6.27
C SER A 59 25.23 -2.06 7.02
N ILE A 60 24.86 -3.11 6.29
CA ILE A 60 24.42 -4.37 6.89
C ILE A 60 25.57 -4.89 7.77
N PRO A 61 25.33 -5.25 9.04
CA PRO A 61 26.35 -5.83 9.90
C PRO A 61 27.02 -7.04 9.26
N VAL A 62 28.35 -7.14 9.38
CA VAL A 62 29.16 -8.29 8.97
C VAL A 62 29.95 -8.78 10.20
N PRO A 63 29.68 -9.99 10.73
CA PRO A 63 28.66 -10.95 10.29
C PRO A 63 27.23 -10.42 10.54
N PRO A 64 26.21 -10.95 9.82
CA PRO A 64 24.81 -10.59 10.06
C PRO A 64 24.40 -10.93 11.50
N TYR A 65 23.50 -10.14 12.07
CA TYR A 65 22.97 -10.42 13.41
C TYR A 65 22.19 -11.73 13.42
N PRO A 66 22.26 -12.52 14.51
CA PRO A 66 21.45 -13.72 14.65
C PRO A 66 19.96 -13.39 14.57
N VAL A 67 19.23 -14.11 13.71
CA VAL A 67 17.79 -13.95 13.56
C VAL A 67 17.09 -14.27 14.90
N PRO A 68 16.11 -13.45 15.35
CA PRO A 68 15.38 -13.71 16.59
C PRO A 68 14.72 -15.09 16.63
N THR A 69 14.76 -15.73 17.81
CA THR A 69 14.14 -17.05 18.06
C THR A 69 13.22 -17.01 19.28
N PRO A 70 11.91 -17.27 19.14
CA PRO A 70 11.21 -17.51 17.87
C PRO A 70 11.17 -16.25 16.99
N PHE A 71 11.14 -16.42 15.68
CA PHE A 71 10.99 -15.31 14.75
C PHE A 71 9.57 -14.70 14.90
N PRO A 72 9.38 -13.37 14.82
CA PRO A 72 8.05 -12.75 14.84
C PRO A 72 7.11 -13.37 13.82
N GLN A 73 5.84 -13.55 14.16
CA GLN A 73 4.88 -14.19 13.26
C GLN A 73 3.74 -13.25 12.95
N PRO A 74 3.22 -13.25 11.70
CA PRO A 74 1.94 -12.62 11.43
C PRO A 74 0.89 -13.16 12.38
N PHE A 75 0.03 -12.26 12.88
CA PHE A 75 -1.10 -12.64 13.74
C PHE A 75 -0.69 -13.41 15.02
N ASP A 76 0.42 -13.00 15.64
CA ASP A 76 0.96 -13.58 16.88
C ASP A 76 0.31 -13.07 18.17
N SER A 77 -0.45 -11.99 18.09
CA SER A 77 -1.42 -11.64 19.12
C SER A 77 -2.61 -12.60 19.06
N SER A 78 -3.38 -12.73 20.14
CA SER A 78 -4.58 -13.56 20.08
C SER A 78 -5.45 -13.09 18.91
N LEU A 79 -5.72 -13.99 17.96
CA LEU A 79 -6.63 -13.85 16.81
C LEU A 79 -8.09 -13.53 17.20
N ALA A 80 -8.31 -13.06 18.42
CA ALA A 80 -9.57 -12.69 19.03
C ALA A 80 -10.12 -11.41 18.40
N TYR A 81 -10.44 -11.49 17.12
CA TYR A 81 -11.34 -10.58 16.44
C TYR A 81 -12.51 -11.40 15.90
N ASN A 82 -13.69 -10.78 15.93
CA ASN A 82 -14.98 -11.43 15.75
C ASN A 82 -15.18 -11.88 14.29
N PHE A 83 -14.67 -13.06 13.94
CA PHE A 83 -15.08 -13.76 12.74
C PHE A 83 -16.59 -14.06 12.85
N THR A 84 -17.34 -13.72 11.81
CA THR A 84 -18.78 -14.00 11.77
C THR A 84 -19.03 -15.47 11.43
N THR A 85 -18.12 -16.05 10.66
CA THR A 85 -18.16 -17.42 10.17
C THR A 85 -17.07 -18.27 10.81
N THR A 86 -17.39 -19.55 11.03
CA THR A 86 -16.41 -20.54 11.49
C THR A 86 -15.44 -20.95 10.39
N THR A 87 -15.80 -20.80 9.12
CA THR A 87 -14.93 -21.08 7.98
C THR A 87 -13.75 -20.13 7.93
N CYS A 88 -13.98 -18.84 8.14
CA CYS A 88 -12.90 -17.85 8.11
C CYS A 88 -11.99 -17.98 9.34
N SER A 89 -12.55 -18.17 10.54
CA SER A 89 -11.73 -18.39 11.75
C SER A 89 -10.89 -19.65 11.67
N SER A 90 -11.42 -20.74 11.11
CA SER A 90 -10.67 -21.99 10.89
C SER A 90 -9.55 -21.77 9.87
N PHE A 91 -9.83 -21.09 8.75
CA PHE A 91 -8.81 -20.75 7.76
C PHE A 91 -7.66 -19.94 8.36
N PHE A 92 -7.97 -18.92 9.18
CA PHE A 92 -6.95 -18.14 9.89
C PHE A 92 -6.13 -19.00 10.86
N SER A 93 -6.78 -19.87 11.64
CA SER A 93 -6.08 -20.82 12.51
C SER A 93 -5.14 -21.73 11.70
N ASP A 94 -5.59 -22.22 10.54
CA ASP A 94 -4.83 -23.16 9.72
C ASP A 94 -3.61 -22.50 9.07
N PHE A 95 -3.76 -21.33 8.43
CA PHE A 95 -2.62 -20.73 7.73
C PHE A 95 -1.62 -20.10 8.70
N THR A 96 -2.07 -19.49 9.81
CA THR A 96 -1.16 -18.85 10.78
C THR A 96 -0.29 -19.85 11.54
N THR A 97 -0.76 -21.10 11.68
CA THR A 97 0.01 -22.18 12.28
C THR A 97 0.79 -23.01 11.26
N ASN A 98 0.56 -22.82 9.95
CA ASN A 98 1.24 -23.53 8.89
C ASN A 98 2.74 -23.18 8.83
N ILE A 99 3.60 -24.19 9.01
CA ILE A 99 5.05 -24.00 9.07
C ILE A 99 5.62 -23.44 7.75
N THR A 100 5.09 -23.84 6.60
CA THR A 100 5.54 -23.33 5.30
C THR A 100 5.26 -21.83 5.17
N PHE A 101 4.06 -21.39 5.56
CA PHE A 101 3.71 -19.97 5.60
C PHE A 101 4.60 -19.19 6.57
N ARG A 102 4.77 -19.69 7.80
CA ARG A 102 5.61 -19.06 8.83
C ARG A 102 7.07 -18.95 8.42
N ALA A 103 7.59 -19.94 7.71
CA ALA A 103 8.96 -19.95 7.21
C ALA A 103 9.21 -18.94 6.08
N CYS A 104 8.16 -18.39 5.47
CA CYS A 104 8.29 -17.34 4.46
C CYS A 104 8.42 -15.93 5.02
N ARG A 105 8.25 -15.76 6.34
CA ARG A 105 8.49 -14.49 7.06
C ARG A 105 7.97 -13.25 6.31
N PRO A 106 6.67 -13.22 5.94
CA PRO A 106 6.13 -12.19 5.05
C PRO A 106 6.16 -10.82 5.72
N PHE A 107 7.12 -9.98 5.33
CA PHE A 107 7.34 -8.67 5.95
C PHE A 107 6.09 -7.79 6.00
N SER A 108 5.33 -7.71 4.90
CA SER A 108 4.09 -6.91 4.84
C SER A 108 3.08 -7.33 5.91
N LEU A 109 2.92 -8.64 6.13
CA LEU A 109 2.03 -9.15 7.16
C LEU A 109 2.58 -8.91 8.57
N LEU A 110 3.90 -9.02 8.77
CA LEU A 110 4.52 -8.68 10.06
C LEU A 110 4.28 -7.22 10.44
N LEU A 111 4.41 -6.32 9.47
CA LEU A 111 4.23 -4.88 9.66
C LEU A 111 2.77 -4.50 9.96
N GLY A 112 1.79 -5.29 9.52
CA GLY A 112 0.39 -5.03 9.80
C GLY A 112 -0.14 -5.72 11.06
N THR A 113 0.40 -6.90 11.40
CA THR A 113 -0.35 -7.86 12.24
C THR A 113 0.47 -8.55 13.33
N SER A 114 1.77 -8.29 13.44
CA SER A 114 2.64 -8.93 14.44
C SER A 114 2.95 -7.98 15.61
N SER A 115 2.42 -8.29 16.80
CA SER A 115 2.77 -7.58 18.02
C SER A 115 4.25 -7.80 18.38
N THR A 116 4.78 -9.00 18.17
CA THR A 116 6.20 -9.26 18.43
C THR A 116 7.08 -8.43 17.51
N PHE A 117 6.70 -8.27 16.23
CA PHE A 117 7.43 -7.39 15.32
C PHE A 117 7.35 -5.93 15.77
N PHE A 118 6.21 -5.49 16.32
CA PHE A 118 6.07 -4.13 16.85
C PHE A 118 6.96 -3.87 18.05
N ASP A 119 7.08 -4.83 18.96
CA ASP A 119 7.90 -4.69 20.16
C ASP A 119 9.40 -4.53 19.81
N ILE A 120 9.89 -5.30 18.83
CA ILE A 120 11.31 -5.24 18.42
C ILE A 120 11.68 -3.96 17.66
N GLN A 121 10.71 -3.15 17.20
CA GLN A 121 11.02 -1.87 16.52
C GLN A 121 11.81 -0.90 17.41
N SER A 122 11.65 -1.02 18.73
CA SER A 122 12.40 -0.23 19.71
C SER A 122 13.86 -0.68 19.89
N ASN A 123 14.22 -1.86 19.38
CA ASN A 123 15.54 -2.45 19.47
C ASN A 123 16.17 -2.56 18.06
N LEU A 124 17.05 -1.62 17.73
CA LEU A 124 17.64 -1.54 16.38
C LEU A 124 18.39 -2.81 15.97
N THR A 125 19.05 -3.50 16.91
CA THR A 125 19.77 -4.75 16.63
C THR A 125 18.80 -5.86 16.27
N GLU A 126 17.76 -6.06 17.08
CA GLU A 126 16.73 -7.08 16.82
C GLU A 126 15.91 -6.76 15.56
N LEU A 127 15.55 -5.49 15.35
CA LEU A 127 14.89 -5.04 14.14
C LEU A 127 15.76 -5.33 12.90
N THR A 128 17.04 -4.97 12.94
CA THR A 128 17.98 -5.25 11.83
C THR A 128 18.11 -6.75 11.57
N ALA A 129 18.16 -7.55 12.64
CA ALA A 129 18.20 -9.01 12.53
C ALA A 129 16.90 -9.59 11.94
N ALA A 130 15.73 -9.07 12.35
CA ALA A 130 14.44 -9.49 11.83
C ALA A 130 14.28 -9.13 10.35
N MET A 131 14.66 -7.91 9.96
CA MET A 131 14.69 -7.47 8.56
C MET A 131 15.60 -8.37 7.72
N GLY A 132 16.82 -8.66 8.20
CA GLY A 132 17.71 -9.63 7.56
C GLY A 132 17.08 -11.01 7.42
N GLY A 133 16.37 -11.47 8.46
CA GLY A 133 15.64 -12.72 8.45
C GLY A 133 14.47 -12.76 7.44
N THR A 134 13.85 -11.64 7.10
CA THR A 134 12.83 -11.59 6.02
C THR A 134 13.43 -11.71 4.62
N CYS A 135 14.69 -11.31 4.45
CA CYS A 135 15.43 -11.45 3.19
C CYS A 135 16.09 -12.82 3.03
N ASP A 136 16.39 -13.49 4.14
CA ASP A 136 17.01 -14.82 4.21
C ASP A 136 16.07 -15.83 4.89
N THR A 137 15.06 -16.24 4.14
CA THR A 137 14.03 -17.16 4.61
C THR A 137 14.49 -18.62 4.51
N PRO A 138 14.05 -19.50 5.43
CA PRO A 138 14.27 -20.95 5.29
C PRO A 138 13.68 -21.58 4.01
N GLN A 139 12.63 -20.96 3.44
CA GLN A 139 12.01 -21.38 2.19
C GLN A 139 12.59 -20.63 0.99
N THR A 140 12.55 -21.25 -0.19
CA THR A 140 12.91 -20.58 -1.43
C THR A 140 11.87 -19.51 -1.80
N ILE A 141 12.30 -18.51 -2.58
CA ILE A 141 11.40 -17.44 -3.04
C ILE A 141 10.19 -17.99 -3.82
N ASP A 142 10.36 -19.05 -4.61
CA ASP A 142 9.27 -19.64 -5.40
C ASP A 142 8.26 -20.37 -4.52
N GLN A 143 8.72 -21.08 -3.48
CA GLN A 143 7.84 -21.66 -2.47
C GLN A 143 7.04 -20.57 -1.76
N CYS A 144 7.70 -19.47 -1.36
CA CYS A 144 7.01 -18.37 -0.70
C CYS A 144 6.01 -17.65 -1.60
N ARG A 145 6.35 -17.44 -2.87
CA ARG A 145 5.40 -16.90 -3.85
C ARG A 145 4.18 -17.80 -4.02
N ALA A 146 4.40 -19.13 -4.10
CA ALA A 146 3.30 -20.09 -4.20
C ALA A 146 2.42 -20.09 -2.93
N THR A 147 3.02 -20.08 -1.74
CA THR A 147 2.28 -20.05 -0.47
C THR A 147 1.49 -18.76 -0.28
N MET A 148 2.10 -17.60 -0.57
CA MET A 148 1.41 -16.31 -0.49
C MET A 148 0.33 -16.17 -1.56
N GLY A 149 0.57 -16.70 -2.77
CA GLY A 149 -0.44 -16.75 -3.84
C GLY A 149 -1.62 -17.65 -3.49
N TRP A 150 -1.38 -18.79 -2.82
CA TRP A 150 -2.45 -19.63 -2.27
C TRP A 150 -3.28 -18.87 -1.23
N LEU A 151 -2.63 -18.22 -0.26
CA LEU A 151 -3.32 -17.41 0.76
C LEU A 151 -4.20 -16.32 0.11
N ALA A 152 -3.64 -15.57 -0.86
CA ALA A 152 -4.36 -14.55 -1.60
C ALA A 152 -5.58 -15.11 -2.35
N GLY A 153 -5.44 -16.30 -2.96
CA GLY A 153 -6.52 -16.95 -3.69
C GLY A 153 -7.61 -17.54 -2.80
N GLU A 154 -7.26 -18.08 -1.63
CA GLU A 154 -8.22 -18.68 -0.71
C GLU A 154 -9.00 -17.62 0.09
N ILE A 155 -8.33 -16.58 0.58
CA ILE A 155 -8.96 -15.62 1.50
C ILE A 155 -10.14 -14.88 0.89
N VAL A 156 -10.09 -14.60 -0.42
CA VAL A 156 -11.17 -13.90 -1.15
C VAL A 156 -12.32 -14.80 -1.57
N LYS A 157 -12.23 -16.11 -1.36
CA LYS A 157 -13.32 -17.00 -1.74
C LYS A 157 -14.57 -16.70 -0.91
N PRO A 158 -15.75 -16.60 -1.54
CA PRO A 158 -17.01 -16.41 -0.82
C PRO A 158 -17.24 -17.45 0.28
N THR A 159 -16.76 -18.67 0.09
CA THR A 159 -16.90 -19.79 1.01
C THR A 159 -15.87 -19.83 2.14
N VAL A 160 -14.82 -19.00 2.08
CA VAL A 160 -13.74 -18.97 3.09
C VAL A 160 -13.97 -17.78 4.02
N CYS A 161 -13.74 -16.55 3.55
CA CYS A 161 -13.90 -15.31 4.31
C CYS A 161 -14.79 -14.26 3.63
N GLY A 162 -15.61 -14.64 2.65
CA GLY A 162 -16.45 -13.70 1.90
C GLY A 162 -17.40 -12.88 2.77
N THR A 163 -17.99 -13.50 3.80
CA THR A 163 -18.84 -12.79 4.78
C THR A 163 -18.06 -11.73 5.53
N GLU A 164 -16.84 -12.04 5.96
CA GLU A 164 -15.96 -11.11 6.67
C GLU A 164 -15.50 -9.96 5.79
N ILE A 165 -15.19 -10.21 4.52
CA ILE A 165 -14.84 -9.17 3.54
C ILE A 165 -16.05 -8.23 3.34
N ALA A 166 -17.25 -8.78 3.16
CA ALA A 166 -18.48 -8.00 3.04
C ALA A 166 -18.79 -7.19 4.31
N ALA A 167 -18.46 -7.73 5.47
CA ALA A 167 -18.57 -7.06 6.77
C ALA A 167 -17.40 -6.12 7.10
N GLN A 168 -16.43 -5.96 6.18
CA GLN A 168 -15.23 -5.13 6.37
C GLN A 168 -14.43 -5.50 7.62
N ASN A 169 -14.30 -6.80 7.89
CA ASN A 169 -13.50 -7.30 9.01
C ASN A 169 -12.03 -6.90 8.78
N ALA A 170 -11.51 -6.04 9.66
CA ALA A 170 -10.18 -5.47 9.53
C ALA A 170 -9.09 -6.55 9.40
N MET A 171 -9.16 -7.65 10.15
CA MET A 171 -8.13 -8.70 10.11
C MET A 171 -8.08 -9.40 8.75
N VAL A 172 -9.24 -9.68 8.18
CA VAL A 172 -9.35 -10.31 6.86
C VAL A 172 -8.87 -9.36 5.78
N LEU A 173 -9.26 -8.10 5.87
CA LEU A 173 -8.82 -7.06 4.93
C LEU A 173 -7.30 -6.85 5.02
N GLU A 174 -6.71 -6.68 6.20
CA GLU A 174 -5.26 -6.53 6.36
C GLU A 174 -4.50 -7.74 5.79
N ALA A 175 -5.00 -8.96 6.03
CA ALA A 175 -4.43 -10.16 5.45
C ALA A 175 -4.52 -10.14 3.92
N GLU A 176 -5.69 -9.80 3.37
CA GLU A 176 -5.94 -9.65 1.94
C GLU A 176 -4.95 -8.65 1.31
N TRP A 177 -4.94 -7.40 1.75
CA TRP A 177 -4.09 -6.35 1.18
C TRP A 177 -2.59 -6.66 1.28
N SER A 178 -2.17 -7.39 2.32
CA SER A 178 -0.77 -7.75 2.52
C SER A 178 -0.28 -8.87 1.59
N VAL A 179 -1.19 -9.64 0.99
CA VAL A 179 -0.84 -10.76 0.08
C VAL A 179 -1.20 -10.51 -1.37
N PHE A 180 -2.05 -9.53 -1.66
CA PHE A 180 -2.38 -9.18 -3.03
C PHE A 180 -1.23 -8.41 -3.69
N PRO A 181 -0.70 -8.87 -4.84
CA PRO A 181 0.11 -8.01 -5.68
C PRO A 181 -0.82 -6.90 -6.15
N HIS A 182 -0.63 -5.67 -5.64
CA HIS A 182 -1.43 -4.46 -5.91
C HIS A 182 -2.47 -4.67 -7.01
N ILE A 183 -3.68 -5.08 -6.62
CA ILE A 183 -4.78 -5.13 -7.59
C ILE A 183 -4.89 -3.71 -8.14
N PRO A 184 -4.79 -3.48 -9.45
CA PRO A 184 -4.98 -2.15 -10.01
C PRO A 184 -6.36 -1.66 -9.57
N PHE A 185 -6.44 -0.42 -9.07
CA PHE A 185 -7.66 0.21 -8.56
C PHE A 185 -8.89 0.03 -9.48
N ASP A 186 -8.67 -0.19 -10.78
CA ASP A 186 -9.68 -0.52 -11.79
C ASP A 186 -10.50 -1.80 -11.53
N LYS A 187 -10.03 -2.72 -10.69
CA LYS A 187 -10.79 -3.93 -10.31
C LYS A 187 -11.53 -3.81 -8.97
N LEU A 188 -11.47 -2.65 -8.32
CA LEU A 188 -12.16 -2.36 -7.06
C LEU A 188 -13.47 -1.58 -7.26
N ARG A 189 -14.02 -1.56 -8.49
CA ARG A 189 -15.25 -0.83 -8.84
C ARG A 189 -16.30 -1.72 -9.48
#